data_AF-A0A1I1QFD6-F1
#
_entry.id   AF-A0A1I1QFD6-F1
#
_cell.length_a   1.000
_cell.length_b   1.000
_cell.length_c   1.000
_cell.angle_alpha   90.00
_cell.angle_beta   90.00
_cell.angle_gamma   90.00
#
_symmetry.space_group_name_H-M   'P 1'
#
loop_
_entity.id
_entity.type
_entity.pdbx_description
1 polymer ?
#
loop_
_entity_poly.entity_id
_entity_poly.type
_entity_poly.pdbx_seq_one_letter_code
_entity_poly.pdbx_strand_id
1 'polypeptide(L)'
;MKRITSILVAGALGGFAGVAAAQQWPAMPEEPPTPEDNPTTEAKVELGKKLYFDPRISSTGTVSCNTCHNVMEGGDDGRRTSMGVHGETGPRNAPTVWNAAFLSVQFWDGRADTLEDQAAGPIVNPVEMGMPDHAFTAERIGGIEGYREEFKEVFGSEEVNIERMTKAIGAYERTLLTPDTPYNNYVNGDEDAMTDKQLRGMETFKEVGCTSCHSGPAFAGPQMPLGTGFFQKFPTFEDNQYVEKYDLMEDTGRHAATGNESHKHMWRVPTLYNVELTAPYFHNGAVNSLDEAVRLMGKTQLNKELSDQQVEDIVAFMGALTANSFPDQELPRVPSMSGKSSVLEYRP
;
A
#
# COMPACT_ATOMS: atom_id res chain seq x y z
N MET A 1 -30.50 4.32 -71.86
CA MET A 1 -29.49 5.24 -71.28
C MET A 1 -29.85 5.57 -69.85
N LYS A 2 -29.31 4.84 -68.86
CA LYS A 2 -29.11 5.33 -67.48
C LYS A 2 -27.85 4.63 -66.96
N ARG A 3 -26.83 5.43 -66.65
CA ARG A 3 -25.48 5.01 -66.26
C ARG A 3 -25.52 4.46 -64.82
N ILE A 4 -24.94 3.30 -64.61
CA ILE A 4 -24.62 2.76 -63.29
C ILE A 4 -23.27 3.36 -62.89
N THR A 5 -23.25 4.17 -61.84
CA THR A 5 -22.02 4.68 -61.24
C THR A 5 -21.73 3.83 -60.02
N SER A 6 -20.74 2.94 -60.12
CA SER A 6 -20.22 2.19 -58.98
C SER A 6 -19.34 3.09 -58.13
N ILE A 7 -19.73 3.33 -56.88
CA ILE A 7 -18.89 3.98 -55.87
C ILE A 7 -18.13 2.86 -55.14
N LEU A 8 -16.82 2.81 -55.32
CA LEU A 8 -15.89 2.04 -54.49
C LEU A 8 -15.67 2.84 -53.20
N VAL A 9 -16.23 2.36 -52.09
CA VAL A 9 -15.85 2.84 -50.75
C VAL A 9 -14.68 1.98 -50.29
N ALA A 10 -13.47 2.52 -50.42
CA ALA A 10 -12.33 2.08 -49.64
C ALA A 10 -12.37 2.82 -48.29
N GLY A 11 -12.87 2.15 -47.24
CA GLY A 11 -12.92 2.66 -45.88
C GLY A 11 -11.89 1.95 -45.01
N ALA A 12 -10.96 2.72 -44.45
CA ALA A 12 -9.75 2.29 -43.76
C ALA A 12 -10.00 1.34 -42.56
N LEU A 13 -9.30 0.21 -42.55
CA LEU A 13 -9.05 -0.60 -41.36
C LEU A 13 -7.83 -0.01 -40.64
N GLY A 14 -8.04 1.00 -39.80
CA GLY A 14 -6.99 1.56 -38.96
C GLY A 14 -7.60 2.09 -37.68
N GLY A 15 -7.32 1.44 -36.55
CA GLY A 15 -7.73 1.91 -35.23
C GLY A 15 -8.53 0.91 -34.39
N PHE A 16 -8.01 -0.31 -34.19
CA PHE A 16 -8.53 -1.22 -33.16
C PHE A 16 -7.47 -1.76 -32.19
N ALA A 17 -6.17 -1.49 -32.41
CA ALA A 17 -5.11 -2.01 -31.53
C ALA A 17 -5.03 -1.24 -30.19
N GLY A 18 -5.24 0.08 -30.18
CA GLY A 18 -5.09 0.91 -28.97
C GLY A 18 -6.16 0.67 -27.90
N VAL A 19 -7.41 0.38 -28.30
CA VAL A 19 -8.52 0.18 -27.35
C VAL A 19 -8.42 -1.17 -26.63
N ALA A 20 -7.84 -2.19 -27.27
CA ALA A 20 -7.72 -3.53 -26.69
C ALA A 20 -6.59 -3.65 -25.65
N ALA A 21 -5.48 -2.91 -25.82
CA ALA A 21 -4.36 -2.92 -24.87
C ALA A 21 -4.73 -2.24 -23.53
N ALA A 22 -5.47 -1.12 -23.58
CA ALA A 22 -5.91 -0.36 -22.41
C ALA A 22 -6.85 -1.14 -21.47
N GLN A 23 -7.57 -2.15 -21.98
CA GLN A 23 -8.49 -2.96 -21.16
C GLN A 23 -7.76 -4.04 -20.34
N GLN A 24 -6.54 -4.43 -20.74
CA GLN A 24 -5.73 -5.43 -20.03
C GLN A 24 -4.74 -4.81 -19.04
N TRP A 25 -4.29 -3.59 -19.30
CA TRP A 25 -3.30 -2.87 -18.51
C TRP A 25 -3.89 -1.52 -18.08
N PRO A 26 -4.77 -1.49 -17.05
CA PRO A 26 -5.35 -0.23 -16.60
C PRO A 26 -4.33 0.59 -15.80
N ALA A 27 -4.23 1.89 -16.12
CA ALA A 27 -3.49 2.84 -15.31
C ALA A 27 -4.16 3.01 -13.93
N MET A 28 -3.37 3.37 -12.92
CA MET A 28 -3.91 3.77 -11.62
C MET A 28 -4.83 4.99 -11.79
N PRO A 29 -6.03 5.02 -11.17
CA PRO A 29 -6.87 6.21 -11.20
C PRO A 29 -6.19 7.39 -10.51
N GLU A 30 -6.54 8.61 -10.91
CA GLU A 30 -5.98 9.83 -10.28
C GLU A 30 -6.48 10.01 -8.83
N GLU A 31 -7.69 9.56 -8.53
CA GLU A 31 -8.32 9.69 -7.21
C GLU A 31 -8.69 8.31 -6.63
N PRO A 32 -8.43 8.09 -5.32
CA PRO A 32 -8.84 6.87 -4.65
C PRO A 32 -10.32 6.91 -4.26
N PRO A 33 -10.92 5.74 -3.94
CA PRO A 33 -12.26 5.70 -3.38
C PRO A 33 -12.37 6.55 -2.11
N THR A 34 -13.33 7.48 -2.09
CA THR A 34 -13.63 8.34 -0.94
C THR A 34 -14.87 7.81 -0.21
N PRO A 35 -14.77 7.44 1.09
CA PRO A 35 -15.95 7.00 1.85
C PRO A 35 -16.93 8.15 2.06
N GLU A 36 -18.24 7.86 1.90
CA GLU A 36 -19.30 8.86 2.10
C GLU A 36 -19.32 9.44 3.52
N ASP A 37 -18.97 8.63 4.53
CA ASP A 37 -18.94 9.01 5.94
C ASP A 37 -17.60 9.61 6.39
N ASN A 38 -16.59 9.64 5.50
CA ASN A 38 -15.31 10.28 5.74
C ASN A 38 -14.76 10.99 4.48
N PRO A 39 -15.41 12.06 3.99
CA PRO A 39 -14.90 12.80 2.84
C PRO A 39 -13.55 13.47 3.16
N THR A 40 -12.63 13.43 2.20
CA THR A 40 -11.32 14.09 2.30
C THR A 40 -11.50 15.60 2.15
N THR A 41 -11.05 16.37 3.15
CA THR A 41 -11.01 17.84 3.11
C THR A 41 -9.64 18.33 3.55
N GLU A 42 -9.22 19.50 3.09
CA GLU A 42 -7.88 20.06 3.40
C GLU A 42 -7.62 20.12 4.91
N ALA A 43 -8.56 20.67 5.69
CA ALA A 43 -8.42 20.76 7.15
C ALA A 43 -8.30 19.37 7.82
N LYS A 44 -9.01 18.37 7.29
CA LYS A 44 -8.94 16.99 7.81
C LYS A 44 -7.62 16.31 7.44
N VAL A 45 -7.11 16.55 6.23
CA VAL A 45 -5.79 16.10 5.77
C VAL A 45 -4.71 16.69 6.67
N GLU A 46 -4.74 17.98 6.96
CA GLU A 46 -3.75 18.63 7.83
C GLU A 46 -3.77 18.12 9.27
N LEU A 47 -4.96 17.89 9.84
CA LEU A 47 -5.09 17.24 11.15
C LEU A 47 -4.55 15.80 11.11
N GLY A 48 -4.89 15.04 10.07
CA GLY A 48 -4.42 13.68 9.86
C GLY A 48 -2.91 13.58 9.75
N LYS A 49 -2.31 14.48 8.97
CA LYS A 49 -0.86 14.61 8.80
C LYS A 49 -0.19 14.89 10.13
N LYS A 50 -0.68 15.85 10.92
CA LYS A 50 -0.15 16.09 12.28
C LYS A 50 -0.16 14.82 13.13
N LEU A 51 -1.28 14.09 13.15
CA LEU A 51 -1.39 12.84 13.92
C LEU A 51 -0.44 11.75 13.39
N TYR A 52 -0.32 11.60 12.07
CA TYR A 52 0.58 10.63 11.41
C TYR A 52 2.04 10.80 11.82
N PHE A 53 2.48 12.05 11.99
CA PHE A 53 3.86 12.38 12.38
C PHE A 53 4.07 12.56 13.89
N ASP A 54 3.03 12.67 14.71
CA ASP A 54 3.17 12.98 16.14
C ASP A 54 3.54 11.73 16.96
N PRO A 55 4.75 11.59 17.51
CA PRO A 55 5.11 10.39 18.25
C PRO A 55 4.35 10.24 19.59
N ARG A 56 3.64 11.28 20.05
CA ARG A 56 2.86 11.26 21.30
C ARG A 56 1.63 10.35 21.24
N ILE A 57 1.25 9.86 20.05
CA ILE A 57 0.24 8.79 19.91
C ILE A 57 0.78 7.42 20.36
N SER A 58 2.09 7.26 20.62
CA SER A 58 2.68 6.05 21.23
C SER A 58 2.91 6.18 22.74
N SER A 59 3.02 5.04 23.44
CA SER A 59 3.14 4.96 24.90
C SER A 59 4.38 5.67 25.43
N THR A 60 5.51 5.51 24.74
CA THR A 60 6.80 6.13 25.04
C THR A 60 6.96 7.55 24.49
N GLY A 61 6.07 8.00 23.62
CA GLY A 61 6.20 9.28 22.93
C GLY A 61 7.33 9.30 21.89
N THR A 62 7.73 8.14 21.35
CA THR A 62 8.88 7.98 20.44
C THR A 62 8.55 7.36 19.08
N VAL A 63 7.34 6.80 18.91
CA VAL A 63 6.90 6.13 17.68
C VAL A 63 5.67 6.85 17.14
N SER A 64 5.68 7.11 15.82
CA SER A 64 4.54 7.61 15.03
C SER A 64 4.32 6.70 13.83
N CYS A 65 3.25 6.93 13.05
CA CYS A 65 3.01 6.19 11.81
C CYS A 65 4.23 6.30 10.86
N ASN A 66 4.81 7.51 10.75
CA ASN A 66 5.99 7.75 9.92
C ASN A 66 7.26 7.01 10.39
N THR A 67 7.29 6.47 11.61
CA THR A 67 8.44 5.70 12.10
C THR A 67 8.59 4.38 11.34
N CYS A 68 7.47 3.73 11.00
CA CYS A 68 7.43 2.46 10.27
C CYS A 68 7.02 2.63 8.79
N HIS A 69 6.35 3.73 8.47
CA HIS A 69 5.88 4.06 7.12
C HIS A 69 6.45 5.41 6.69
N ASN A 70 7.74 5.43 6.34
CA ASN A 70 8.46 6.67 6.11
C ASN A 70 8.11 7.28 4.74
N VAL A 71 7.31 8.35 4.75
CA VAL A 71 6.92 9.06 3.50
C VAL A 71 8.06 9.90 2.91
N MET A 72 9.24 9.91 3.52
CA MET A 72 10.46 10.47 2.91
C MET A 72 11.22 9.44 2.07
N GLU A 73 10.75 8.19 2.03
CA GLU A 73 11.31 7.08 1.24
C GLU A 73 10.14 6.28 0.62
N GLY A 74 10.30 4.96 0.45
CA GLY A 74 9.34 4.05 -0.17
C GLY A 74 8.02 3.88 0.59
N GLY A 75 7.77 4.61 1.68
CA GLY A 75 6.55 4.53 2.49
C GLY A 75 6.49 3.34 3.44
N ASP A 76 7.59 2.59 3.55
CA ASP A 76 7.90 1.58 4.57
C ASP A 76 9.11 2.06 5.40
N ASP A 77 9.79 1.17 6.13
CA ASP A 77 10.95 1.50 6.98
C ASP A 77 12.27 0.86 6.52
N GLY A 78 12.26 0.17 5.38
CA GLY A 78 13.44 -0.52 4.83
C GLY A 78 13.98 -1.66 5.71
N ARG A 79 13.16 -2.21 6.62
CA ARG A 79 13.59 -3.27 7.56
C ARG A 79 12.90 -4.59 7.30
N ARG A 80 13.57 -5.67 7.75
CA ARG A 80 12.98 -7.02 7.76
C ARG A 80 11.63 -7.03 8.48
N THR A 81 11.59 -6.49 9.69
CA THR A 81 10.36 -6.19 10.43
C THR A 81 10.53 -4.89 11.20
N SER A 82 9.42 -4.20 11.45
CA SER A 82 9.45 -2.87 12.04
C SER A 82 9.74 -2.89 13.53
N MET A 83 10.44 -1.86 13.99
CA MET A 83 10.76 -1.65 15.40
C MET A 83 9.81 -0.61 15.99
N GLY A 84 9.07 -0.98 17.02
CA GLY A 84 8.17 -0.07 17.73
C GLY A 84 8.73 0.39 19.07
N VAL A 85 7.82 0.56 20.03
CA VAL A 85 8.15 0.99 21.39
C VAL A 85 9.10 0.01 22.07
N HIS A 86 9.92 0.52 22.99
CA HIS A 86 10.93 -0.26 23.72
C HIS A 86 11.99 -0.97 22.85
N GLY A 87 12.03 -0.71 21.54
CA GLY A 87 12.92 -1.39 20.61
C GLY A 87 12.45 -2.80 20.24
N GLU A 88 11.20 -3.15 20.54
CA GLU A 88 10.62 -4.43 20.16
C GLU A 88 10.36 -4.48 18.65
N THR A 89 10.50 -5.65 18.04
CA THR A 89 10.29 -5.84 16.61
C THR A 89 9.07 -6.71 16.33
N GLY A 90 8.21 -6.26 15.43
CA GLY A 90 7.02 -6.99 15.01
C GLY A 90 7.33 -8.26 14.22
N PRO A 91 6.32 -9.10 13.95
CA PRO A 91 6.50 -10.35 13.21
C PRO A 91 6.50 -10.16 11.68
N ARG A 92 6.11 -8.98 11.17
CA ARG A 92 5.94 -8.72 9.74
C ARG A 92 6.70 -7.47 9.28
N ASN A 93 7.08 -7.48 8.01
CA ASN A 93 7.55 -6.30 7.29
C ASN A 93 6.43 -5.27 7.16
N ALA A 94 6.74 -3.98 7.29
CA ALA A 94 5.78 -2.90 7.05
C ALA A 94 5.54 -2.74 5.54
N PRO A 95 4.31 -2.91 5.03
CA PRO A 95 4.01 -2.58 3.65
C PRO A 95 4.05 -1.06 3.45
N THR A 96 4.27 -0.61 2.22
CA THR A 96 4.22 0.82 1.90
C THR A 96 2.84 1.44 2.17
N VAL A 97 2.84 2.68 2.66
CA VAL A 97 1.64 3.53 2.75
C VAL A 97 1.27 4.16 1.40
N TRP A 98 2.23 4.29 0.47
CA TRP A 98 1.97 4.90 -0.83
C TRP A 98 0.97 4.06 -1.62
N ASN A 99 -0.08 4.72 -2.11
CA ASN A 99 -1.19 4.10 -2.84
C ASN A 99 -2.03 3.10 -2.02
N ALA A 100 -1.84 3.00 -0.69
CA ALA A 100 -2.61 2.10 0.16
C ALA A 100 -4.13 2.37 0.13
N ALA A 101 -4.52 3.61 -0.20
CA ALA A 101 -5.89 4.04 -0.41
C ALA A 101 -6.62 3.31 -1.56
N PHE A 102 -5.89 2.71 -2.51
CA PHE A 102 -6.49 1.91 -3.59
C PHE A 102 -6.73 0.44 -3.21
N LEU A 103 -6.25 0.01 -2.04
CA LEU A 103 -6.43 -1.36 -1.57
C LEU A 103 -7.83 -1.55 -0.98
N SER A 104 -8.45 -2.70 -1.27
CA SER A 104 -9.79 -3.01 -0.78
C SER A 104 -9.82 -3.51 0.67
N VAL A 105 -8.68 -3.96 1.19
CA VAL A 105 -8.44 -4.33 2.60
C VAL A 105 -6.99 -4.02 2.93
N GLN A 106 -6.71 -3.79 4.22
CA GLN A 106 -5.40 -3.37 4.71
C GLN A 106 -4.66 -4.49 5.46
N PHE A 107 -3.37 -4.28 5.72
CA PHE A 107 -2.40 -5.28 6.20
C PHE A 107 -2.14 -6.43 5.20
N TRP A 108 -1.15 -7.27 5.53
CA TRP A 108 -0.80 -8.48 4.77
C TRP A 108 -1.90 -9.54 4.77
N ASP A 109 -2.64 -9.66 5.87
CA ASP A 109 -3.71 -10.65 6.06
C ASP A 109 -5.11 -10.13 5.71
N GLY A 110 -5.23 -8.85 5.33
CA GLY A 110 -6.51 -8.23 4.98
C GLY A 110 -7.49 -8.19 6.16
N ARG A 111 -7.00 -7.98 7.39
CA ARG A 111 -7.82 -8.00 8.61
C ARG A 111 -8.55 -6.69 8.92
N ALA A 112 -8.17 -5.60 8.25
CA ALA A 112 -8.84 -4.31 8.36
C ALA A 112 -9.49 -3.96 7.03
N ASP A 113 -10.74 -3.53 7.08
CA ASP A 113 -11.56 -3.29 5.87
C ASP A 113 -11.24 -1.94 5.23
N THR A 114 -10.79 -0.98 6.04
CA THR A 114 -10.53 0.41 5.66
C THR A 114 -9.20 0.93 6.21
N LEU A 115 -8.74 2.09 5.72
CA LEU A 115 -7.60 2.81 6.30
C LEU A 115 -7.88 3.24 7.74
N GLU A 116 -9.12 3.65 8.03
CA GLU A 116 -9.56 4.04 9.37
C GLU A 116 -9.48 2.88 10.37
N ASP A 117 -9.91 1.69 9.95
CA ASP A 117 -9.82 0.46 10.77
C ASP A 117 -8.36 0.05 10.96
N GLN A 118 -7.53 0.21 9.90
CA GLN A 118 -6.10 -0.08 9.95
C GLN A 118 -5.42 0.82 10.98
N ALA A 119 -5.64 2.14 10.92
CA ALA A 119 -4.95 3.14 11.74
C ALA A 119 -5.23 2.97 13.24
N ALA A 120 -6.38 2.36 13.60
CA ALA A 120 -6.71 2.07 14.99
C ALA A 120 -5.83 0.96 15.59
N GLY A 121 -5.37 0.00 14.78
CA GLY A 121 -4.64 -1.19 15.23
C GLY A 121 -3.27 -0.87 15.85
N PRO A 122 -2.36 -0.21 15.12
CA PRO A 122 -1.00 0.09 15.58
C PRO A 122 -0.92 0.82 16.92
N ILE A 123 -1.87 1.73 17.15
CA ILE A 123 -1.93 2.56 18.36
C ILE A 123 -1.89 1.71 19.63
N VAL A 124 -2.64 0.61 19.68
CA VAL A 124 -2.76 -0.27 20.85
C VAL A 124 -1.97 -1.55 20.75
N ASN A 125 -1.28 -1.81 19.63
CA ASN A 125 -0.43 -2.98 19.50
C ASN A 125 0.81 -2.80 20.41
N PRO A 126 1.06 -3.70 21.38
CA PRO A 126 2.13 -3.56 22.37
C PRO A 126 3.54 -3.48 21.76
N VAL A 127 3.74 -4.09 20.59
CA VAL A 127 5.04 -4.11 19.89
C VAL A 127 5.21 -2.91 18.96
N GLU A 128 4.11 -2.25 18.56
CA GLU A 128 4.15 -1.10 17.65
C GLU A 128 4.15 0.20 18.46
N MET A 129 2.97 0.74 18.79
CA MET A 129 2.86 2.01 19.52
C MET A 129 2.49 1.87 21.00
N GLY A 130 1.97 0.70 21.39
CA GLY A 130 1.87 0.24 22.78
C GLY A 130 0.99 1.05 23.72
N MET A 131 0.02 1.83 23.22
CA MET A 131 -0.96 2.48 24.09
C MET A 131 -1.85 1.43 24.78
N PRO A 132 -2.24 1.63 26.04
CA PRO A 132 -3.04 0.65 26.78
C PRO A 132 -4.42 0.42 26.15
N ASP A 133 -5.04 1.50 25.67
CA ASP A 133 -6.30 1.45 24.92
C ASP A 133 -6.51 2.75 24.11
N HIS A 134 -7.55 2.74 23.28
CA HIS A 134 -7.94 3.86 22.44
C HIS A 134 -8.45 5.07 23.23
N ALA A 135 -9.10 4.87 24.37
CA ALA A 135 -9.65 5.95 25.18
C ALA A 135 -8.53 6.76 25.85
N PHE A 136 -7.50 6.09 26.38
CA PHE A 136 -6.31 6.72 26.94
C PHE A 136 -5.53 7.49 25.86
N THR A 137 -5.46 6.95 24.65
CA THR A 137 -4.85 7.67 23.51
C THR A 137 -5.61 8.95 23.20
N ALA A 138 -6.95 8.85 23.11
CA ALA A 138 -7.81 10.00 22.88
C ALA A 138 -7.73 11.04 24.01
N GLU A 139 -7.65 10.60 25.27
CA GLU A 139 -7.45 11.48 26.43
C GLU A 139 -6.11 12.23 26.35
N ARG A 140 -5.03 11.51 26.01
CA ARG A 140 -3.69 12.10 25.87
C ARG A 140 -3.66 13.19 24.80
N ILE A 141 -4.21 12.91 23.63
CA ILE A 141 -4.29 13.87 22.52
C ILE A 141 -5.27 15.01 22.83
N GLY A 142 -6.43 14.69 23.41
CA GLY A 142 -7.42 15.66 23.88
C GLY A 142 -6.92 16.57 25.02
N GLY A 143 -5.90 16.14 25.76
CA GLY A 143 -5.19 16.98 26.74
C GLY A 143 -4.39 18.14 26.13
N ILE A 144 -4.25 18.18 24.80
CA ILE A 144 -3.52 19.20 24.04
C ILE A 144 -4.53 20.20 23.47
N GLU A 145 -4.49 21.44 23.95
CA GLU A 145 -5.45 22.48 23.58
C GLU A 145 -5.55 22.71 22.08
N GLY A 146 -4.42 22.83 21.38
CA GLY A 146 -4.44 23.04 19.93
C GLY A 146 -5.04 21.87 19.14
N TYR A 147 -4.94 20.61 19.63
CA TYR A 147 -5.67 19.53 18.97
C TYR A 147 -7.17 19.67 19.17
N ARG A 148 -7.67 20.00 20.37
CA ARG A 148 -9.12 20.21 20.57
C ARG A 148 -9.68 21.29 19.63
N GLU A 149 -8.93 22.36 19.39
CA GLU A 149 -9.30 23.41 18.43
C GLU A 149 -9.37 22.87 16.99
N GLU A 150 -8.37 22.10 16.56
CA GLU A 150 -8.34 21.50 15.22
C GLU A 150 -9.45 20.44 15.04
N PHE A 151 -9.75 19.63 16.06
CA PHE A 151 -10.87 18.69 16.03
C PHE A 151 -12.21 19.43 15.93
N LYS A 152 -12.35 20.58 16.61
CA LYS A 152 -13.54 21.43 16.50
C LYS A 152 -13.71 21.99 15.09
N GLU A 153 -12.62 22.42 14.46
CA GLU A 153 -12.63 22.90 13.08
C GLU A 153 -13.04 21.79 12.10
N VAL A 154 -12.47 20.60 12.24
CA VAL A 154 -12.67 19.49 11.29
C VAL A 154 -13.99 18.75 11.51
N PHE A 155 -14.40 18.54 12.76
CA PHE A 155 -15.55 17.69 13.12
C PHE A 155 -16.68 18.46 13.81
N GLY A 156 -16.56 19.78 13.97
CA GLY A 156 -17.56 20.61 14.66
C GLY A 156 -17.62 20.41 16.18
N SER A 157 -16.68 19.67 16.76
CA SER A 157 -16.65 19.34 18.19
C SER A 157 -15.21 19.19 18.70
N GLU A 158 -14.94 19.72 19.90
CA GLU A 158 -13.64 19.64 20.58
C GLU A 158 -13.31 18.22 21.10
N GLU A 159 -14.27 17.30 21.04
CA GLU A 159 -14.08 15.93 21.48
C GLU A 159 -13.07 15.22 20.57
N VAL A 160 -12.03 14.67 21.21
CA VAL A 160 -11.06 13.77 20.60
C VAL A 160 -11.46 12.35 20.96
N ASN A 161 -11.61 11.50 19.96
CA ASN A 161 -11.85 10.07 20.10
C ASN A 161 -11.18 9.31 18.96
N ILE A 162 -11.06 7.99 19.09
CA ILE A 162 -10.33 7.18 18.12
C ILE A 162 -10.94 7.24 16.71
N GLU A 163 -12.26 7.27 16.59
CA GLU A 163 -12.95 7.36 15.29
C GLU A 163 -12.53 8.62 14.54
N ARG A 164 -12.54 9.78 15.20
CA ARG A 164 -12.14 11.04 14.58
C ARG A 164 -10.64 11.09 14.29
N MET A 165 -9.82 10.52 15.17
CA MET A 165 -8.38 10.41 14.94
C MET A 165 -8.09 9.58 13.68
N THR A 166 -8.66 8.39 13.56
CA THR A 166 -8.40 7.51 12.42
C THR A 166 -9.05 8.03 11.14
N LYS A 167 -10.22 8.69 11.21
CA LYS A 167 -10.80 9.42 10.06
C LYS A 167 -9.89 10.53 9.55
N ALA A 168 -9.24 11.27 10.43
CA ALA A 168 -8.26 12.28 10.04
C ALA A 168 -7.02 11.64 9.40
N ILE A 169 -6.42 10.64 10.05
CA ILE A 169 -5.25 9.91 9.53
C ILE A 169 -5.55 9.30 8.15
N GLY A 170 -6.67 8.59 7.99
CA GLY A 170 -7.06 8.01 6.72
C GLY A 170 -7.32 9.05 5.63
N ALA A 171 -7.77 10.27 5.98
CA ALA A 171 -7.89 11.35 5.00
C ALA A 171 -6.53 11.81 4.48
N TYR A 172 -5.52 11.89 5.36
CA TYR A 172 -4.13 12.16 4.95
C TYR A 172 -3.55 11.01 4.12
N GLU A 173 -3.74 9.75 4.52
CA GLU A 173 -3.24 8.60 3.75
C GLU A 173 -3.85 8.51 2.34
N ARG A 174 -5.07 9.01 2.13
CA ARG A 174 -5.69 9.13 0.81
C ARG A 174 -5.02 10.17 -0.11
N THR A 175 -4.17 11.04 0.41
CA THR A 175 -3.36 11.97 -0.42
C THR A 175 -1.98 11.40 -0.75
N LEU A 176 -1.58 10.29 -0.14
CA LEU A 176 -0.31 9.62 -0.37
C LEU A 176 -0.35 8.75 -1.64
N LEU A 177 -0.45 9.42 -2.78
CA LEU A 177 -0.60 8.80 -4.10
C LEU A 177 0.60 9.08 -4.99
N THR A 178 0.95 8.13 -5.85
CA THR A 178 2.03 8.28 -6.82
C THR A 178 1.58 7.88 -8.23
N PRO A 179 0.62 8.60 -8.84
CA PRO A 179 0.08 8.23 -10.14
C PRO A 179 1.07 8.49 -11.30
N ASP A 180 2.02 9.42 -11.15
CA ASP A 180 3.05 9.70 -12.16
C ASP A 180 4.14 8.63 -12.15
N THR A 181 3.94 7.59 -12.98
CA THR A 181 4.91 6.51 -13.22
C THR A 181 5.13 6.34 -14.71
N PRO A 182 6.31 5.85 -15.15
CA PRO A 182 6.54 5.46 -16.54
C PRO A 182 5.41 4.57 -17.10
N TYR A 183 4.94 3.59 -16.31
CA TYR A 183 3.83 2.72 -16.70
C TYR A 183 2.51 3.46 -16.93
N ASN A 184 2.08 4.28 -15.97
CA ASN A 184 0.81 5.00 -16.10
C ASN A 184 0.87 5.98 -17.27
N ASN A 185 1.99 6.68 -17.45
CA ASN A 185 2.19 7.61 -18.58
C ASN A 185 2.11 6.85 -19.92
N TYR A 186 2.75 5.68 -20.01
CA TYR A 186 2.66 4.81 -21.19
C TYR A 186 1.24 4.35 -21.50
N VAL A 187 0.53 3.81 -20.49
CA VAL A 187 -0.86 3.37 -20.65
C VAL A 187 -1.80 4.52 -21.03
N ASN A 188 -1.52 5.73 -20.54
CA ASN A 188 -2.29 6.94 -20.85
C ASN A 188 -1.91 7.58 -22.21
N GLY A 189 -0.98 6.97 -22.96
CA GLY A 189 -0.71 7.30 -24.36
C GLY A 189 0.65 7.92 -24.65
N ASP A 190 1.52 8.08 -23.66
CA ASP A 190 2.92 8.47 -23.87
C ASP A 190 3.76 7.25 -24.26
N GLU A 191 3.81 6.92 -25.56
CA GLU A 191 4.48 5.72 -26.07
C GLU A 191 5.99 5.66 -25.73
N ASP A 192 6.61 6.80 -25.43
CA ASP A 192 8.04 6.91 -25.10
C ASP A 192 8.31 6.85 -23.59
N ALA A 193 7.28 6.78 -22.74
CA ALA A 193 7.44 6.79 -21.28
C ALA A 193 8.12 5.52 -20.74
N MET A 194 7.99 4.39 -21.45
CA MET A 194 8.65 3.13 -21.09
C MET A 194 9.73 2.77 -22.11
N THR A 195 10.88 2.32 -21.61
CA THR A 195 11.96 1.80 -22.44
C THR A 195 11.61 0.46 -23.10
N ASP A 196 12.28 0.11 -24.20
CA ASP A 196 12.14 -1.22 -24.84
C ASP A 196 12.31 -2.39 -23.87
N LYS A 197 13.18 -2.24 -22.87
CA LYS A 197 13.40 -3.27 -21.84
C LYS A 197 12.21 -3.40 -20.90
N GLN A 198 11.64 -2.28 -20.47
CA GLN A 198 10.41 -2.24 -19.66
C GLN A 198 9.21 -2.83 -20.43
N LEU A 199 9.09 -2.54 -21.73
CA LEU A 199 8.03 -3.11 -22.57
C LEU A 199 8.17 -4.63 -22.74
N ARG A 200 9.38 -5.12 -23.00
CA ARG A 200 9.66 -6.58 -22.99
C ARG A 200 9.36 -7.21 -21.63
N GLY A 201 9.71 -6.51 -20.55
CA GLY A 201 9.40 -6.91 -19.19
C GLY A 201 7.92 -7.05 -18.90
N MET A 202 7.12 -6.09 -19.37
CA MET A 202 5.67 -6.09 -19.22
C MET A 202 5.04 -7.31 -19.92
N GLU A 203 5.48 -7.62 -21.14
CA GLU A 203 4.99 -8.82 -21.84
C GLU A 203 5.49 -10.10 -21.15
N THR A 204 6.76 -10.16 -20.73
CA THR A 204 7.30 -11.31 -20.01
C THR A 204 6.54 -11.57 -18.70
N PHE A 205 6.22 -10.51 -17.94
CA PHE A 205 5.43 -10.58 -16.71
C PHE A 205 4.07 -11.23 -16.93
N LYS A 206 3.40 -10.87 -18.03
CA LYS A 206 2.13 -11.47 -18.46
C LYS A 206 2.31 -12.92 -18.94
N GLU A 207 3.25 -13.20 -19.83
CA GLU A 207 3.49 -14.54 -20.39
C GLU A 207 3.88 -15.56 -19.31
N VAL A 208 4.66 -15.13 -18.32
CA VAL A 208 5.03 -15.97 -17.17
C VAL A 208 3.80 -16.27 -16.31
N GLY A 209 2.83 -15.36 -16.23
CA GLY A 209 1.55 -15.55 -15.55
C GLY A 209 1.39 -14.73 -14.26
N CYS A 210 2.25 -13.73 -14.03
CA CYS A 210 2.20 -12.88 -12.83
C CYS A 210 0.89 -12.08 -12.74
N THR A 211 0.30 -11.72 -13.90
CA THR A 211 -0.99 -11.01 -13.99
C THR A 211 -2.19 -11.83 -13.51
N SER A 212 -2.04 -13.13 -13.22
CA SER A 212 -3.10 -13.92 -12.59
C SER A 212 -3.43 -13.41 -11.18
N CYS A 213 -2.45 -12.82 -10.50
CA CYS A 213 -2.59 -12.29 -9.15
C CYS A 213 -2.32 -10.78 -9.10
N HIS A 214 -1.27 -10.30 -9.76
CA HIS A 214 -0.89 -8.90 -9.82
C HIS A 214 -1.51 -8.23 -11.05
N SER A 215 -2.80 -7.93 -10.95
CA SER A 215 -3.59 -7.28 -12.00
C SER A 215 -4.32 -6.06 -11.45
N GLY A 216 -5.12 -5.43 -12.32
CA GLY A 216 -5.92 -4.27 -11.98
C GLY A 216 -5.09 -3.01 -11.79
N PRO A 217 -5.76 -1.87 -11.52
CA PRO A 217 -5.10 -0.57 -11.50
C PRO A 217 -4.05 -0.41 -10.39
N ALA A 218 -4.12 -1.23 -9.33
CA ALA A 218 -3.20 -1.22 -8.20
C ALA A 218 -2.17 -2.37 -8.22
N PHE A 219 -2.16 -3.23 -9.26
CA PHE A 219 -1.34 -4.46 -9.31
C PHE A 219 -1.50 -5.37 -8.08
N ALA A 220 -2.65 -5.28 -7.40
CA ALA A 220 -2.99 -6.00 -6.17
C ALA A 220 -4.16 -6.99 -6.38
N GLY A 221 -4.48 -7.30 -7.64
CA GLY A 221 -5.60 -8.16 -8.02
C GLY A 221 -6.73 -7.39 -8.71
N PRO A 222 -7.83 -8.08 -9.06
CA PRO A 222 -9.00 -7.41 -9.62
C PRO A 222 -9.53 -6.34 -8.65
N GLN A 223 -10.22 -5.34 -9.18
CA GLN A 223 -10.89 -4.35 -8.34
C GLN A 223 -11.95 -5.07 -7.48
N MET A 224 -11.82 -4.93 -6.16
CA MET A 224 -12.75 -5.49 -5.20
C MET A 224 -13.56 -4.37 -4.52
N PRO A 225 -14.79 -4.65 -4.05
CA PRO A 225 -15.47 -3.75 -3.11
C PRO A 225 -14.63 -3.53 -1.84
N LEU A 226 -14.69 -2.31 -1.29
CA LEU A 226 -14.05 -1.99 -0.01
C LEU A 226 -14.51 -2.97 1.10
N GLY A 227 -13.60 -3.42 1.94
CA GLY A 227 -13.82 -4.48 2.93
C GLY A 227 -13.80 -5.91 2.37
N THR A 228 -13.61 -6.09 1.06
CA THR A 228 -13.48 -7.42 0.45
C THR A 228 -12.08 -7.62 -0.12
N GLY A 229 -11.31 -8.54 0.46
CA GLY A 229 -9.95 -8.81 0.00
C GLY A 229 -9.87 -9.81 -1.15
N PHE A 230 -8.89 -9.60 -2.03
CA PHE A 230 -8.41 -10.60 -2.97
C PHE A 230 -7.21 -11.32 -2.36
N PHE A 231 -7.38 -12.62 -2.08
CA PHE A 231 -6.39 -13.42 -1.37
C PHE A 231 -5.82 -14.52 -2.25
N GLN A 232 -4.52 -14.79 -2.10
CA GLN A 232 -3.84 -15.91 -2.73
C GLN A 232 -3.08 -16.72 -1.69
N LYS A 233 -3.02 -18.04 -1.92
CA LYS A 233 -2.16 -18.90 -1.10
C LYS A 233 -0.71 -18.59 -1.45
N PHE A 234 0.13 -18.37 -0.45
CA PHE A 234 1.57 -18.21 -0.64
C PHE A 234 2.35 -18.86 0.50
N PRO A 235 3.30 -19.76 0.19
CA PRO A 235 3.56 -20.39 -1.13
C PRO A 235 2.43 -21.33 -1.61
N THR A 236 2.18 -21.37 -2.92
CA THR A 236 1.27 -22.34 -3.55
C THR A 236 1.96 -23.69 -3.81
N PHE A 237 3.20 -23.64 -4.29
CA PHE A 237 4.06 -24.79 -4.49
C PHE A 237 5.10 -24.82 -3.38
N GLU A 238 4.94 -25.73 -2.43
CA GLU A 238 5.72 -25.76 -1.18
C GLU A 238 7.06 -26.52 -1.33
N ASP A 239 7.14 -27.47 -2.28
CA ASP A 239 8.33 -28.31 -2.50
C ASP A 239 9.39 -27.59 -3.35
N ASN A 240 10.08 -26.61 -2.75
CA ASN A 240 11.21 -25.93 -3.36
C ASN A 240 12.14 -25.27 -2.32
N GLN A 241 13.36 -24.94 -2.76
CA GLN A 241 14.41 -24.38 -1.91
C GLN A 241 14.07 -23.05 -1.20
N TYR A 242 13.16 -22.24 -1.75
CA TYR A 242 12.89 -20.91 -1.19
C TYR A 242 12.02 -20.95 0.05
N VAL A 243 11.15 -21.96 0.18
CA VAL A 243 10.19 -22.06 1.29
C VAL A 243 10.91 -22.24 2.62
N GLU A 244 11.85 -23.18 2.69
CA GLU A 244 12.69 -23.41 3.86
C GLU A 244 13.75 -22.30 4.01
N LYS A 245 14.38 -21.84 2.92
CA LYS A 245 15.40 -20.79 2.97
C LYS A 245 14.91 -19.48 3.61
N TYR A 246 13.64 -19.15 3.42
CA TYR A 246 13.05 -17.86 3.84
C TYR A 246 11.92 -18.00 4.85
N ASP A 247 11.76 -19.16 5.49
CA ASP A 247 10.76 -19.39 6.54
C ASP A 247 9.33 -18.96 6.14
N LEU A 248 8.95 -19.18 4.87
CA LEU A 248 7.73 -18.59 4.29
C LEU A 248 6.42 -19.13 4.88
N MET A 249 6.49 -20.21 5.64
CA MET A 249 5.34 -20.94 6.19
C MET A 249 5.21 -20.77 7.71
N GLU A 250 6.12 -20.07 8.40
CA GLU A 250 6.02 -19.86 9.86
C GLU A 250 4.78 -19.03 10.23
N ASP A 251 4.48 -17.99 9.45
CA ASP A 251 3.28 -17.18 9.61
C ASP A 251 2.10 -17.81 8.87
N THR A 252 0.99 -18.02 9.59
CA THR A 252 -0.25 -18.60 9.03
C THR A 252 -1.08 -17.62 8.22
N GLY A 253 -0.65 -16.37 8.06
CA GLY A 253 -1.30 -15.35 7.24
C GLY A 253 -2.69 -15.00 7.76
N ARG A 254 -3.69 -14.99 6.87
CA ARG A 254 -5.09 -14.69 7.20
C ARG A 254 -5.72 -15.61 8.24
N HIS A 255 -5.22 -16.84 8.38
CA HIS A 255 -5.68 -17.71 9.46
C HIS A 255 -5.46 -17.08 10.84
N ALA A 256 -4.35 -16.40 11.08
CA ALA A 256 -4.06 -15.75 12.37
C ALA A 256 -5.14 -14.71 12.76
N ALA A 257 -5.72 -14.02 11.77
CA ALA A 257 -6.79 -13.03 11.99
C ALA A 257 -8.20 -13.65 12.09
N THR A 258 -8.43 -14.83 11.49
CA THR A 258 -9.79 -15.36 11.29
C THR A 258 -10.08 -16.67 12.02
N GLY A 259 -9.05 -17.42 12.43
CA GLY A 259 -9.17 -18.76 13.00
C GLY A 259 -9.73 -19.83 12.04
N ASN A 260 -9.98 -19.48 10.77
CA ASN A 260 -10.50 -20.43 9.78
C ASN A 260 -9.34 -21.17 9.09
N GLU A 261 -9.30 -22.49 9.25
CA GLU A 261 -8.31 -23.38 8.65
C GLU A 261 -8.16 -23.21 7.14
N SER A 262 -9.24 -22.89 6.41
CA SER A 262 -9.16 -22.66 4.96
C SER A 262 -8.45 -21.35 4.58
N HIS A 263 -8.12 -20.50 5.55
CA HIS A 263 -7.38 -19.26 5.35
C HIS A 263 -5.88 -19.39 5.66
N LYS A 264 -5.38 -20.59 5.99
CA LYS A 264 -3.95 -20.79 6.26
C LYS A 264 -3.09 -20.43 5.06
N HIS A 265 -2.10 -19.57 5.30
CA HIS A 265 -1.18 -19.01 4.32
C HIS A 265 -1.88 -18.31 3.15
N MET A 266 -3.10 -17.81 3.38
CA MET A 266 -3.76 -16.88 2.47
C MET A 266 -3.31 -15.46 2.80
N TRP A 267 -2.92 -14.72 1.78
CA TRP A 267 -2.38 -13.38 1.89
C TRP A 267 -3.08 -12.45 0.92
N ARG A 268 -3.30 -11.20 1.34
CA ARG A 268 -3.69 -10.13 0.42
C ARG A 268 -2.54 -9.97 -0.58
N VAL A 269 -2.85 -9.93 -1.87
CA VAL A 269 -1.84 -9.66 -2.89
C VAL A 269 -1.35 -8.21 -2.72
N PRO A 270 -0.04 -7.97 -2.50
CA PRO A 270 0.50 -6.62 -2.35
C PRO A 270 0.47 -5.86 -3.69
N THR A 271 0.39 -4.53 -3.62
CA THR A 271 0.62 -3.67 -4.79
C THR A 271 2.08 -3.82 -5.23
N LEU A 272 2.33 -3.64 -6.53
CA LEU A 272 3.68 -3.59 -7.10
C LEU A 272 4.15 -2.16 -7.42
N TYR A 273 3.32 -1.15 -7.20
CA TYR A 273 3.78 0.24 -7.30
C TYR A 273 4.85 0.53 -6.27
N ASN A 274 5.91 1.23 -6.69
CA ASN A 274 7.06 1.60 -5.87
C ASN A 274 7.83 0.41 -5.25
N VAL A 275 7.61 -0.82 -5.72
CA VAL A 275 8.26 -2.03 -5.18
C VAL A 275 9.79 -1.99 -5.24
N GLU A 276 10.36 -1.22 -6.17
CA GLU A 276 11.82 -1.00 -6.23
C GLU A 276 12.37 -0.28 -4.99
N LEU A 277 11.52 0.46 -4.28
CA LEU A 277 11.87 1.30 -3.14
C LEU A 277 11.53 0.69 -1.78
N THR A 278 10.93 -0.51 -1.75
CA THR A 278 10.36 -1.13 -0.54
C THR A 278 11.01 -2.47 -0.21
N ALA A 279 12.33 -2.56 -0.36
CA ALA A 279 13.08 -3.71 0.11
C ALA A 279 13.23 -3.64 1.65
N PRO A 280 13.24 -4.78 2.37
CA PRO A 280 13.19 -6.15 1.87
C PRO A 280 11.77 -6.68 1.65
N TYR A 281 11.67 -7.77 0.89
CA TYR A 281 10.41 -8.26 0.31
C TYR A 281 9.73 -9.36 1.14
N PHE A 282 8.42 -9.52 0.86
CA PHE A 282 7.48 -10.46 1.45
C PHE A 282 7.07 -10.13 2.89
N HIS A 283 6.07 -10.85 3.39
CA HIS A 283 5.43 -10.58 4.68
C HIS A 283 6.40 -10.58 5.88
N ASN A 284 7.53 -11.29 5.78
CA ASN A 284 8.54 -11.40 6.82
C ASN A 284 9.86 -10.68 6.48
N GLY A 285 9.90 -9.93 5.37
CA GLY A 285 11.05 -9.13 4.93
C GLY A 285 12.34 -9.92 4.74
N ALA A 286 12.26 -11.22 4.43
CA ALA A 286 13.43 -12.10 4.44
C ALA A 286 14.27 -12.05 3.15
N VAL A 287 13.77 -11.42 2.09
CA VAL A 287 14.43 -11.37 0.77
C VAL A 287 14.89 -9.95 0.45
N ASN A 288 16.19 -9.76 0.23
CA ASN A 288 16.78 -8.41 0.17
C ASN A 288 16.86 -7.81 -1.24
N SER A 289 16.63 -8.59 -2.30
CA SER A 289 16.77 -8.11 -3.68
C SER A 289 15.57 -8.49 -4.56
N LEU A 290 15.24 -7.59 -5.48
CA LEU A 290 14.04 -7.72 -6.29
C LEU A 290 14.15 -8.86 -7.30
N ASP A 291 15.36 -9.12 -7.81
CA ASP A 291 15.64 -10.24 -8.69
C ASP A 291 15.40 -11.59 -7.99
N GLU A 292 15.81 -11.72 -6.72
CA GLU A 292 15.55 -12.91 -5.93
C GLU A 292 14.08 -13.05 -5.58
N ALA A 293 13.39 -11.93 -5.28
CA ALA A 293 11.95 -11.93 -5.05
C ALA A 293 11.17 -12.42 -6.29
N VAL A 294 11.57 -11.98 -7.49
CA VAL A 294 10.96 -12.42 -8.77
C VAL A 294 11.21 -13.91 -9.03
N ARG A 295 12.43 -14.41 -8.80
CA ARG A 295 12.74 -15.85 -8.92
C ARG A 295 11.94 -16.69 -7.93
N LEU A 296 11.87 -16.23 -6.68
CA LEU A 296 11.08 -16.87 -5.64
C LEU A 296 9.63 -16.98 -6.07
N MET A 297 9.00 -15.90 -6.53
CA MET A 297 7.61 -15.91 -6.99
C MET A 297 7.40 -16.81 -8.21
N GLY A 298 8.32 -16.80 -9.17
CA GLY A 298 8.30 -17.73 -10.31
C GLY A 298 8.24 -19.19 -9.84
N LYS A 299 9.02 -19.54 -8.82
CA LYS A 299 9.07 -20.90 -8.29
C LYS A 299 7.89 -21.24 -7.37
N THR A 300 7.62 -20.41 -6.37
CA THR A 300 6.66 -20.71 -5.29
C THR A 300 5.20 -20.52 -5.71
N GLN A 301 4.91 -19.65 -6.68
CA GLN A 301 3.53 -19.39 -7.13
C GLN A 301 3.22 -20.01 -8.49
N LEU A 302 4.21 -20.16 -9.37
CA LEU A 302 3.98 -20.62 -10.75
C LEU A 302 4.69 -21.94 -11.07
N ASN A 303 5.53 -22.46 -10.16
CA ASN A 303 6.39 -23.63 -10.37
C ASN A 303 7.25 -23.54 -11.63
N LYS A 304 7.77 -22.35 -11.92
CA LYS A 304 8.64 -22.06 -13.07
C LYS A 304 10.03 -21.66 -12.59
N GLU A 305 11.05 -22.16 -13.28
CA GLU A 305 12.40 -21.61 -13.20
C GLU A 305 12.51 -20.50 -14.24
N LEU A 306 12.65 -19.25 -13.79
CA LEU A 306 12.81 -18.10 -14.67
C LEU A 306 14.27 -17.96 -15.08
N SER A 307 14.52 -17.73 -16.37
CA SER A 307 15.86 -17.41 -16.85
C SER A 307 16.31 -16.03 -16.36
N ASP A 308 17.63 -15.79 -16.33
CA ASP A 308 18.18 -14.50 -15.91
C ASP A 308 17.63 -13.34 -16.74
N GLN A 309 17.46 -13.54 -18.05
CA GLN A 309 16.88 -12.54 -18.94
C GLN A 309 15.42 -12.24 -18.57
N GLN A 310 14.61 -13.26 -18.27
CA GLN A 310 13.22 -13.06 -17.86
C GLN A 310 13.14 -12.29 -16.54
N VAL A 311 14.00 -12.62 -15.58
CA VAL A 311 14.07 -11.90 -14.30
C VAL A 311 14.49 -10.45 -14.53
N GLU A 312 15.51 -10.21 -15.34
CA GLU A 312 16.01 -8.87 -15.65
C GLU A 312 14.96 -8.01 -16.36
N ASP A 313 14.22 -8.59 -17.31
CA ASP A 313 13.15 -7.89 -18.02
C ASP A 313 11.96 -7.62 -17.07
N ILE A 314 11.53 -8.59 -16.26
CA ILE A 314 10.46 -8.38 -15.26
C ILE A 314 10.84 -7.29 -14.25
N VAL A 315 12.07 -7.33 -13.71
CA VAL A 315 12.56 -6.30 -12.78
C VAL A 315 12.55 -4.92 -13.44
N ALA A 316 12.95 -4.82 -14.71
CA ALA A 316 12.87 -3.55 -15.43
C ALA A 316 11.42 -3.05 -15.53
N PHE A 317 10.46 -3.92 -15.86
CA PHE A 317 9.05 -3.56 -15.85
C PHE A 317 8.55 -3.12 -14.47
N MET A 318 8.93 -3.80 -13.39
CA MET A 318 8.57 -3.39 -12.04
C MET A 318 9.13 -2.00 -11.69
N GLY A 319 10.31 -1.64 -12.21
CA GLY A 319 10.83 -0.26 -12.11
C GLY A 319 10.01 0.78 -12.89
N ALA A 320 9.24 0.38 -13.92
CA ALA A 320 8.29 1.27 -14.58
C ALA A 320 7.07 1.60 -13.69
N LEU A 321 6.85 0.86 -12.60
CA LEU A 321 5.81 1.12 -11.59
C LEU A 321 6.32 2.01 -10.44
N THR A 322 7.59 2.42 -10.47
CA THR A 322 8.17 3.38 -9.53
C THR A 322 7.81 4.80 -9.97
N ALA A 323 7.39 5.63 -9.02
CA ALA A 323 7.02 7.01 -9.27
C ALA A 323 8.20 7.83 -9.82
N ASN A 324 7.95 8.67 -10.84
CA ASN A 324 8.92 9.67 -11.29
C ASN A 324 9.15 10.75 -10.21
N SER A 325 8.10 11.04 -9.43
CA SER A 325 8.12 11.98 -8.31
C SER A 325 7.12 11.57 -7.23
N PHE A 326 7.42 11.93 -6.00
CA PHE A 326 6.53 11.76 -4.84
C PHE A 326 5.92 13.12 -4.45
N PRO A 327 4.68 13.16 -3.94
CA PRO A 327 4.10 14.39 -3.41
C PRO A 327 4.97 14.98 -2.29
N ASP A 328 5.19 16.30 -2.32
CA ASP A 328 5.98 16.99 -1.30
C ASP A 328 5.38 16.80 0.11
N GLN A 329 6.24 16.36 1.05
CA GLN A 329 5.85 16.12 2.45
C GLN A 329 6.46 17.17 3.38
N GLU A 330 5.76 18.29 3.56
CA GLU A 330 6.16 19.28 4.58
C GLU A 330 5.92 18.74 6.00
N LEU A 331 6.95 18.62 6.83
CA LEU A 331 6.79 18.15 8.21
C LEU A 331 5.86 19.07 9.00
N PRO A 332 4.78 18.54 9.62
CA PRO A 332 3.80 19.37 10.28
C PRO A 332 4.33 19.92 11.60
N ARG A 333 3.96 21.16 11.92
CA ARG A 333 4.11 21.70 13.27
C ARG A 333 2.96 21.18 14.14
N VAL A 334 3.24 20.17 14.96
CA VAL A 334 2.26 19.62 15.89
C VAL A 334 1.94 20.60 17.03
N PRO A 335 0.70 20.62 17.58
CA PRO A 335 0.33 21.50 18.68
C PRO A 335 1.20 21.33 19.94
N SER A 336 1.60 22.46 20.52
CA SER A 336 2.46 22.51 21.70
C SER A 336 1.71 22.16 22.99
N MET A 337 2.40 21.52 23.92
CA MET A 337 1.96 21.37 25.31
C MET A 337 2.78 22.28 26.24
N SER A 338 2.90 23.56 25.90
CA SER A 338 3.79 24.51 26.59
C SER A 338 3.74 24.36 28.13
N GLY A 339 4.88 24.00 28.73
CA GLY A 339 5.04 23.82 30.17
C GLY A 339 4.59 22.48 30.75
N LYS A 340 4.21 21.47 29.93
CA LYS A 340 3.75 20.15 30.37
C LYS A 340 4.37 19.01 29.56
N SER A 341 4.58 17.84 30.19
CA SER A 341 4.96 16.60 29.49
C SER A 341 3.73 15.96 28.85
N SER A 342 3.87 15.51 27.59
CA SER A 342 2.88 14.71 26.86
C SER A 342 2.83 13.26 27.27
N VAL A 343 3.94 12.75 27.81
CA VAL A 343 4.00 11.42 28.38
C VAL A 343 3.52 11.57 29.82
N LEU A 344 2.21 11.38 30.02
CA LEU A 344 1.68 11.02 31.33
C LEU A 344 2.41 9.73 31.73
N GLU A 345 3.07 9.70 32.90
CA GLU A 345 3.69 8.46 33.40
C GLU A 345 2.63 7.35 33.40
N TYR A 346 2.64 6.48 32.40
CA TYR A 346 1.92 5.23 32.45
C TYR A 346 2.72 4.34 33.39
N ARG A 347 2.27 4.24 34.65
CA ARG A 347 2.76 3.23 35.58
C ARG A 347 1.91 1.97 35.34
N PRO A 348 2.50 0.88 34.84
CA PRO A 348 1.76 -0.36 34.56
C PRO A 348 1.10 -0.95 35.81
#